data_AF-A0AAD9AKP4-F1
#
_entry.id   AF-A0AAD9AKP4-F1
#
_cell.length_a   1.000
_cell.length_b   1.000
_cell.length_c   1.000
_cell.angle_alpha   90.00
_cell.angle_beta   90.00
_cell.angle_gamma   90.00
#
_symmetry.space_group_name_H-M   'P 1'
#
loop_
_entity.id
_entity.type
_entity.pdbx_description
1 polymer ?
#
loop_
_entity_poly.entity_id
_entity_poly.type
_entity_poly.pdbx_seq_one_letter_code
_entity_poly.pdbx_strand_id
1 'polypeptide(L)' 'MNSSSGSQRSRSYAGSAPTQTIASQSVDPAKLSKVLNRRFGQKAYRVEMRHNMFSIFARGKLSQEDIDQCSYGQPTLMF' A
#
# COMPACT_ATOMS: atom_id res chain seq x y z
N MET A 1 0.77 11.89 36.42
CA MET A 1 -0.39 11.01 36.18
C MET A 1 -0.44 10.65 34.70
N ASN A 2 -0.29 9.34 34.45
CA ASN A 2 -0.73 8.52 33.32
C ASN A 2 -0.45 8.91 31.85
N SER A 3 0.42 8.11 31.24
CA SER A 3 0.55 7.86 29.80
C SER A 3 -0.73 7.23 29.23
N SER A 4 -1.17 7.64 28.04
CA SER A 4 -2.11 6.85 27.24
C SER A 4 -1.58 6.69 25.83
N SER A 5 -0.80 5.61 25.71
CA SER A 5 -0.46 4.94 24.47
C SER A 5 -1.73 4.45 23.79
N GLY A 6 -2.13 5.13 22.72
CA GLY A 6 -3.19 4.68 21.82
C GLY A 6 -2.70 3.59 20.88
N SER A 7 -2.31 2.43 21.44
CA SER A 7 -2.05 1.22 20.65
C SER A 7 -3.35 0.74 20.01
N GLN A 8 -3.58 1.19 18.77
CA GLN A 8 -4.77 0.85 18.01
C GLN A 8 -4.69 -0.62 17.56
N ARG A 9 -5.33 -1.47 18.38
CA ARG A 9 -5.73 -2.86 18.13
C ARG A 9 -6.02 -3.10 16.65
N SER A 10 -5.14 -3.81 15.96
CA SER A 10 -5.47 -4.46 14.68
C SER A 10 -5.45 -5.96 14.90
N ARG A 11 -6.68 -6.49 15.04
CA ARG A 11 -7.00 -7.90 15.26
C ARG A 11 -6.29 -8.78 14.24
N SER A 12 -5.54 -9.73 14.79
CA SER A 12 -4.95 -10.89 14.13
C SER A 12 -6.03 -11.66 13.35
N TYR A 13 -6.06 -11.51 12.03
CA TYR A 13 -6.65 -12.51 11.14
C TYR A 13 -5.55 -13.50 10.78
N ALA A 14 -5.71 -14.74 11.24
CA ALA A 14 -4.88 -15.87 10.88
C ALA A 14 -4.86 -16.05 9.35
N GLY A 15 -3.70 -15.90 8.73
CA GLY A 15 -3.48 -16.22 7.31
C GLY A 15 -2.26 -15.53 6.69
N SER A 16 -2.17 -14.21 6.79
CA SER A 16 -0.98 -13.37 6.53
C SER A 16 -1.42 -11.92 6.67
N ALA A 17 -0.76 -11.15 7.55
CA ALA A 17 -1.01 -9.71 7.62
C ALA A 17 -0.64 -9.04 6.28
N PRO A 18 -1.31 -7.94 5.88
CA PRO A 18 -0.86 -7.18 4.73
C PRO A 18 0.58 -6.74 4.97
N THR A 19 1.44 -6.96 3.99
CA THR A 19 2.84 -6.56 4.03
C THR A 19 2.94 -5.04 4.13
N GLN A 20 1.98 -4.32 3.55
CA GLN A 20 1.88 -2.87 3.56
C GLN A 20 0.45 -2.39 3.35
N THR A 21 0.12 -1.24 3.95
CA THR A 21 -1.15 -0.53 3.72
C THR A 21 -0.84 0.88 3.21
N ILE A 22 -1.59 1.30 2.18
CA ILE A 22 -1.42 2.59 1.52
C ILE A 22 -2.76 3.31 1.45
N ALA A 23 -2.78 4.62 1.66
CA ALA A 23 -4.00 5.41 1.51
C ALA A 23 -4.46 5.45 0.04
N SER A 24 -5.70 5.03 -0.23
CA SER A 24 -6.24 5.00 -1.59
C SER A 24 -6.48 6.39 -2.18
N GLN A 25 -6.57 7.41 -1.33
CA GLN A 25 -6.75 8.80 -1.76
C GLN A 25 -5.50 9.36 -2.46
N SER A 26 -4.32 8.85 -2.11
CA SER A 26 -3.06 9.35 -2.66
C SER A 26 -2.60 8.56 -3.88
N VAL A 27 -3.14 7.35 -4.11
CA VAL A 27 -2.60 6.37 -5.06
C VAL A 27 -3.63 5.90 -6.08
N ASP A 28 -3.25 5.94 -7.35
CA ASP A 28 -4.01 5.41 -8.47
C ASP A 28 -3.92 3.87 -8.54
N PRO A 29 -5.06 3.16 -8.53
CA PRO A 29 -5.09 1.70 -8.51
C PRO A 29 -4.55 1.07 -9.79
N ALA A 30 -4.70 1.73 -10.95
CA ALA A 30 -4.19 1.22 -12.22
C ALA A 30 -2.66 1.32 -12.28
N LYS A 31 -2.08 2.41 -11.79
CA LYS A 31 -0.62 2.54 -11.62
C LYS A 31 -0.09 1.58 -10.57
N LEU A 32 -0.78 1.45 -9.44
CA LEU A 32 -0.42 0.52 -8.37
C LEU A 32 -0.33 -0.93 -8.88
N SER A 33 -1.33 -1.39 -9.64
CA SER A 33 -1.30 -2.73 -10.22
C SER A 33 -0.14 -2.91 -11.21
N LYS A 34 0.21 -1.89 -12.01
CA LYS A 34 1.36 -1.95 -12.93
C LYS A 34 2.68 -2.06 -12.17
N VAL A 35 2.88 -1.25 -11.13
CA VAL A 35 4.10 -1.27 -10.31
C VAL A 35 4.23 -2.59 -9.56
N LEU A 36 3.15 -3.09 -8.95
CA LEU A 36 3.13 -4.39 -8.28
C LEU A 36 3.47 -5.53 -9.23
N ASN A 37 2.91 -5.52 -10.44
CA ASN A 37 3.23 -6.50 -11.49
C ASN A 37 4.70 -6.43 -11.91
N ARG A 38 5.28 -5.22 -12.02
CA ARG A 38 6.70 -5.05 -12.37
C ARG A 38 7.64 -5.48 -11.25
N ARG A 39 7.30 -5.20 -9.99
CA ARG A 39 8.14 -5.48 -8.81
C ARG A 39 8.08 -6.94 -8.36
N PHE A 40 6.89 -7.49 -8.26
CA PHE A 40 6.67 -8.82 -7.69
C PHE A 40 6.36 -9.87 -8.76
N GLY A 41 5.85 -9.46 -9.91
CA GLY A 41 5.36 -10.35 -10.95
C GLY A 41 3.85 -10.58 -10.87
N GLN A 42 3.27 -10.91 -12.01
CA GLN A 42 1.85 -11.24 -12.12
C GLN A 42 1.52 -12.44 -11.22
N LYS A 43 0.44 -12.36 -10.44
CA LYS A 43 -0.02 -13.37 -9.45
C LYS A 43 0.85 -13.54 -8.19
N ALA A 44 1.95 -12.81 -8.05
CA ALA A 44 2.79 -12.85 -6.85
C ALA A 44 2.36 -11.87 -5.74
N TYR A 45 1.27 -11.12 -5.98
CA TYR A 45 0.72 -10.14 -5.05
C TYR A 45 -0.81 -10.22 -5.04
N ARG A 46 -1.40 -9.79 -3.92
CA ARG A 46 -2.84 -9.56 -3.75
C ARG A 46 -3.04 -8.14 -3.25
N VAL A 47 -4.00 -7.42 -3.82
CA VAL A 47 -4.41 -6.10 -3.33
C VAL A 47 -5.86 -6.19 -2.92
N GLU A 48 -6.17 -5.75 -1.71
CA GLU A 48 -7.53 -5.60 -1.22
C GLU A 48 -7.78 -4.14 -0.89
N MET A 49 -8.86 -3.58 -1.43
CA MET A 49 -9.31 -2.26 -1.02
C MET A 49 -10.26 -2.41 0.16
N ARG A 50 -9.93 -1.77 1.28
CA ARG A 50 -10.81 -1.70 2.46
C ARG A 50 -10.96 -0.25 2.89
N HIS A 51 -12.19 0.25 2.86
CA HIS A 51 -12.51 1.66 3.10
C HIS A 51 -11.68 2.57 2.16
N ASN A 52 -10.79 3.39 2.74
CA ASN A 52 -9.89 4.29 2.01
C ASN A 52 -8.43 3.82 2.02
N MET A 53 -8.19 2.52 2.14
CA MET A 53 -6.85 1.95 2.18
C MET A 53 -6.73 0.74 1.23
N PHE A 54 -5.61 0.69 0.51
CA PHE A 54 -5.14 -0.48 -0.19
C PHE A 54 -4.27 -1.32 0.73
N SER A 55 -4.71 -2.53 1.02
CA SER A 55 -3.96 -3.56 1.72
C SER A 55 -3.24 -4.43 0.69
N ILE A 56 -1.91 -4.42 0.74
CA ILE A 56 -1.05 -5.13 -0.20
C ILE A 56 -0.46 -6.35 0.49
N PHE A 57 -0.66 -7.51 -0.10
CA PHE A 57 -0.12 -8.79 0.32
C PHE A 57 0.86 -9.25 -0.77
N ALA A 58 2.14 -9.08 -0.51
CA ALA A 58 3.21 -9.46 -1.43
C ALA A 58 4.40 -10.02 -0.65
N ARG A 59 5.35 -10.64 -1.35
CA ARG A 59 6.59 -11.17 -0.74
C ARG A 59 7.49 -10.07 -0.15
N GLY A 60 7.27 -8.80 -0.50
CA GLY A 60 8.01 -7.66 0.00
C GLY A 60 7.13 -6.40 0.10
N LYS A 61 7.74 -5.30 0.56
CA LYS A 61 7.11 -3.98 0.62
C LYS A 61 7.46 -3.17 -0.62
N LEU A 62 6.59 -2.24 -1.00
CA LEU A 62 6.91 -1.22 -1.99
C LEU A 62 7.79 -0.14 -1.33
N SER A 63 8.80 0.32 -2.07
CA SER A 63 9.59 1.49 -1.66
C SER A 63 8.77 2.77 -1.81
N GLN A 64 9.15 3.83 -1.10
CA GLN A 64 8.46 5.12 -1.20
C GLN A 64 8.42 5.64 -2.65
N GLU A 65 9.47 5.43 -3.44
CA GLU A 65 9.55 5.78 -4.86
C GLU A 65 8.52 5.02 -5.73
N ASP A 66 8.26 3.75 -5.41
CA ASP A 66 7.24 2.95 -6.09
C ASP A 66 5.85 3.49 -5.78
N ILE A 67 5.60 3.86 -4.53
CA ILE A 67 4.33 4.46 -4.08
C ILE A 67 4.13 5.82 -4.75
N ASP A 68 5.17 6.63 -4.83
CA ASP A 68 5.13 7.95 -5.44
C ASP A 68 4.80 7.90 -6.94
N GLN A 69 5.37 6.92 -7.66
CA GLN A 69 5.02 6.65 -9.06
C GLN A 69 3.55 6.25 -9.24
N CYS A 70 2.94 5.68 -8.20
CA CYS A 70 1.53 5.30 -8.24
C CYS A 70 0.60 6.47 -7.88
N SER A 71 1.11 7.61 -7.43
CA SER A 71 0.26 8.72 -7.00
C SER A 71 -0.55 9.34 -8.16
N TYR A 72 -1.76 9.82 -7.86
CA TYR A 72 -2.66 10.45 -8.84
C TYR A 72 -2.06 11.71 -9.47
N GLY A 73 -1.20 12.41 -8.74
CA GLY A 73 -0.56 13.65 -9.17
C GLY A 73 0.94 13.60 -8.97
N GLN A 74 1.66 12.82 -9.77
CA GLN A 74 3.02 13.25 -10.07
C GLN A 74 2.88 14.47 -10.98
N PRO A 75 3.15 15.70 -10.52
CA PRO A 75 3.43 16.76 -11.47
C PRO A 75 4.64 16.26 -12.25
N THR A 76 4.47 16.09 -13.55
CA THR A 76 5.62 16.12 -14.44
C THR A 76 6.30 17.45 -14.12
N LEU A 77 7.40 17.41 -13.35
CA LEU A 77 8.27 18.56 -13.17
C LEU A 77 8.74 18.90 -14.59
N MET A 78 8.05 19.87 -15.19
CA MET A 78 8.45 20.48 -16.44
C MET A 78 9.77 21.18 -16.13
N PHE A 79 10.85 20.65 -16.72
CA PHE A 79 12.17 21.26 -16.75
C PHE A 79 12.16 22.48 -17.68
#